data_AF-A0A392UCX9-F1
#
_entry.id   AF-A0A392UCX9-F1
#
_cell.length_a   1.000
_cell.length_b   1.000
_cell.length_c   1.000
_cell.angle_alpha   90.00
_cell.angle_beta   90.00
_cell.angle_gamma   90.00
#
_symmetry.space_group_name_H-M   'P 1'
#
loop_
_entity.id
_entity.type
_entity.pdbx_description
1 polymer ?
#
loop_
_entity_poly.entity_id
_entity_poly.type
_entity_poly.pdbx_seq_one_letter_code
_entity_poly.pdbx_strand_id
1 'polypeptide(L)' 'EQERAVEADPGDEVVTTQPLAQALWDAPVPDNFKIPNLPTFEGKTNPLEHLMAVGTQLAIIGAAEYLKCKLLSGTLKDAA' A
#
# COMPACT_ATOMS: atom_id res chain seq x y z
N GLU A 1 -19.66 26.86 28.60
CA GLU A 1 -19.04 25.68 27.97
C GLU A 1 -20.13 24.86 27.34
N GLN A 2 -20.06 24.60 26.04
CA GLN A 2 -20.97 23.71 25.35
C GLN A 2 -20.11 22.89 24.39
N GLU A 3 -19.72 21.71 24.86
CA GLU A 3 -19.06 20.68 24.06
C GLU A 3 -20.08 20.22 23.00
N ARG A 4 -19.86 20.63 21.75
CA ARG A 4 -20.62 20.12 20.61
C ARG A 4 -20.07 18.75 20.27
N ALA A 5 -20.67 17.72 20.86
CA ALA A 5 -20.54 16.35 20.36
C ALA A 5 -21.00 16.34 18.89
N VAL A 6 -20.05 16.12 17.99
CA VAL A 6 -20.37 15.73 16.62
C VAL A 6 -20.73 14.25 16.73
N GLU A 7 -22.03 13.99 16.89
CA GLU A 7 -22.58 12.66 16.69
C GLU A 7 -22.35 12.29 15.22
N ALA A 8 -21.27 11.56 14.97
CA ALA A 8 -21.07 10.88 13.69
C ALA A 8 -22.06 9.71 13.65
N ASP A 9 -22.96 9.75 12.66
CA ASP A 9 -23.84 8.65 12.31
C ASP A 9 -23.01 7.36 12.12
N PRO A 10 -23.33 6.24 12.80
CA PRO A 10 -22.52 5.02 12.73
C PRO A 10 -22.86 4.15 11.51
N GLY A 11 -23.46 4.73 10.46
CA GLY A 11 -23.85 4.06 9.23
C GLY A 11 -23.04 4.57 8.03
N ASP A 12 -21.98 3.85 7.68
CA ASP A 12 -21.45 3.84 6.31
C ASP A 12 -20.79 5.15 5.82
N GLU A 13 -20.04 5.85 6.66
CA GLU A 13 -18.83 6.46 6.12
C GLU A 13 -17.76 5.36 6.14
N VAL A 14 -17.71 4.56 5.08
CA VAL A 14 -16.44 3.98 4.66
C VAL A 14 -15.56 5.18 4.38
N VAL A 15 -14.95 5.73 5.43
CA VAL A 15 -13.75 6.55 5.28
C VAL A 15 -12.92 5.68 4.37
N THR A 16 -12.68 6.15 3.16
CA THR A 16 -11.82 5.49 2.19
C THR A 16 -10.41 5.60 2.74
N THR A 17 -10.16 4.99 3.90
CA THR A 17 -8.88 4.89 4.55
C THR A 17 -8.07 4.04 3.61
N GLN A 18 -7.24 4.69 2.82
CA GLN A 18 -6.18 4.00 2.10
C GLN A 18 -5.47 3.03 3.06
N PRO A 19 -5.07 1.83 2.61
CA PRO A 19 -4.50 0.80 3.47
C PRO A 19 -3.13 1.17 4.06
N LEU A 20 -2.54 2.30 3.62
CA LEU A 20 -1.24 2.78 4.06
C LEU A 20 -1.40 4.00 4.96
N ALA A 21 -0.48 4.16 5.91
CA ALA A 21 -0.38 5.39 6.70
C ALA A 21 -0.23 6.62 5.79
N GLN A 22 -0.85 7.74 6.19
CA GLN A 22 -0.89 8.98 5.40
C GLN A 22 0.52 9.42 4.92
N ALA A 23 1.53 9.30 5.79
CA ALA A 23 2.91 9.64 5.45
C ALA A 23 3.49 8.81 4.28
N LEU A 24 3.11 7.54 4.14
CA LEU A 24 3.52 6.68 3.03
C LEU A 24 2.70 6.97 1.76
N TRP A 25 1.44 7.35 1.95
CA TRP A 25 0.56 7.72 0.84
C TRP A 25 1.02 9.01 0.17
N ASP A 26 1.35 10.03 0.96
CA ASP A 26 1.80 11.34 0.46
C ASP A 26 3.27 11.36 0.08
N ALA A 27 4.04 10.32 0.42
CA ALA A 27 5.44 10.23 0.05
C ALA A 27 5.60 10.28 -1.48
N PRO A 28 6.42 11.22 -2.00
CA PRO A 28 6.63 11.38 -3.43
C PRO A 28 7.38 10.17 -3.99
N VAL A 29 6.99 9.76 -5.19
CA VAL A 29 7.80 8.80 -5.97
C VAL A 29 8.93 9.60 -6.63
N PRO A 30 10.20 9.18 -6.53
CA PRO A 30 11.30 9.89 -7.16
C PRO A 30 11.11 10.08 -8.67
N ASP A 31 11.52 11.23 -9.19
CA ASP A 31 11.53 11.48 -10.64
C ASP A 31 12.43 10.45 -11.35
N ASN A 32 11.97 9.93 -12.49
CA ASN A 32 12.61 8.84 -13.26
C ASN A 32 12.58 7.45 -12.57
N PHE A 33 11.78 7.26 -11.53
CA PHE A 33 11.57 5.94 -10.96
C PHE A 33 10.97 4.97 -11.99
N LYS A 34 11.75 3.96 -12.39
CA LYS A 34 11.25 2.88 -13.23
C LYS A 34 10.57 1.86 -12.33
N ILE A 35 9.25 1.71 -12.50
CA ILE A 35 8.50 0.68 -11.79
C ILE A 35 9.08 -0.68 -12.21
N PRO A 36 9.58 -1.49 -11.26
CA PRO A 36 10.06 -2.83 -11.57
C PRO A 36 8.89 -3.71 -12.03
N ASN A 37 9.16 -4.69 -12.89
CA ASN A 37 8.17 -5.73 -13.19
C ASN A 37 8.03 -6.63 -11.96
N LEU A 38 7.09 -6.28 -11.08
CA LEU A 38 6.77 -7.06 -9.90
C LEU A 38 5.75 -8.14 -10.25
N PRO A 39 5.87 -9.34 -9.66
CA PRO A 39 4.84 -10.36 -9.81
C PRO A 39 3.50 -9.83 -9.28
N THR A 40 2.39 -10.28 -9.87
CA THR A 40 1.04 -9.99 -9.38
C THR A 40 0.59 -11.11 -8.45
N PHE A 41 -0.07 -10.75 -7.34
CA PHE A 41 -0.66 -11.66 -6.39
C PHE A 41 -2.18 -11.70 -6.58
N GLU A 42 -2.67 -12.84 -7.04
CA GLU A 42 -4.10 -13.12 -7.25
C GLU A 42 -4.71 -14.00 -6.13
N GLY A 43 -4.01 -14.14 -5.00
CA GLY A 43 -4.46 -15.02 -3.90
C GLY A 43 -4.33 -16.53 -4.14
N LYS A 44 -3.70 -16.94 -5.26
CA LYS A 44 -3.55 -18.36 -5.66
C LYS A 44 -2.18 -18.96 -5.34
N THR A 45 -1.18 -18.13 -5.07
CA THR A 45 0.19 -18.55 -4.77
C THR A 45 0.48 -18.40 -3.28
N ASN A 46 1.60 -18.95 -2.81
CA ASN A 46 2.01 -18.80 -1.42
C ASN A 46 2.30 -17.31 -1.10
N PRO A 47 1.63 -16.69 -0.12
CA PRO A 47 1.84 -15.27 0.20
C PRO A 47 3.27 -14.94 0.63
N LEU A 48 3.94 -15.87 1.32
CA LEU A 48 5.32 -15.69 1.77
C LEU A 48 6.29 -15.71 0.59
N GLU A 49 6.08 -16.63 -0.36
CA GLU A 49 6.90 -16.68 -1.59
C GLU A 49 6.72 -15.41 -2.42
N HIS A 50 5.48 -14.92 -2.55
CA HIS A 50 5.20 -13.63 -3.21
C HIS A 50 5.93 -12.47 -2.52
N LEU A 51 5.82 -12.37 -1.19
CA LEU A 51 6.49 -11.34 -0.41
C LEU A 51 8.02 -11.39 -0.59
N MET A 52 8.61 -12.59 -0.60
CA MET A 52 10.05 -12.75 -0.85
C MET A 52 10.44 -12.33 -2.28
N ALA A 53 9.64 -12.70 -3.28
CA ALA A 53 9.90 -12.35 -4.68
C ALA A 53 9.85 -10.83 -4.89
N VAL A 54 8.81 -10.17 -4.37
CA VAL A 54 8.69 -8.71 -4.40
C VAL A 54 9.83 -8.05 -3.61
N GLY A 55 10.09 -8.51 -2.39
CA GLY A 55 11.16 -7.98 -1.55
C GLY A 55 12.55 -8.06 -2.22
N THR A 56 12.84 -9.17 -2.89
CA THR A 56 14.09 -9.35 -3.65
C THR A 56 14.20 -8.35 -4.80
N GLN A 57 13.14 -8.17 -5.59
CA GLN A 57 13.12 -7.18 -6.67
C GLN A 57 13.32 -5.75 -6.14
N LEU A 58 12.63 -5.39 -5.06
CA LEU A 58 12.75 -4.09 -4.42
C LEU A 58 14.17 -3.83 -3.86
N ALA A 59 14.82 -4.87 -3.33
CA ALA A 59 16.20 -4.77 -2.88
C ALA A 59 17.18 -4.56 -4.04
N ILE A 60 17.01 -5.28 -5.16
CA ILE A 60 17.86 -5.15 -6.36
C ILE A 60 17.82 -3.74 -6.93
N ILE A 61 16.64 -3.11 -6.97
CA ILE A 61 16.49 -1.75 -7.50
C ILE A 61 16.81 -0.66 -6.47
N GLY A 62 17.13 -1.03 -5.22
CA GLY A 62 17.39 -0.08 -4.14
C GLY A 62 16.17 0.77 -3.78
N ALA A 63 14.96 0.19 -3.81
CA ALA A 63 13.75 0.91 -3.46
C ALA A 63 13.80 1.43 -2.01
N ALA A 64 13.51 2.72 -1.83
CA ALA A 64 13.46 3.34 -0.52
C ALA A 64 12.35 2.71 0.35
N GLU A 65 12.57 2.58 1.67
CA GLU A 65 11.62 1.90 2.58
C GLU A 65 10.20 2.45 2.49
N TYR A 66 10.06 3.77 2.45
CA TYR A 66 8.75 4.43 2.38
C TYR A 66 7.98 4.08 1.10
N LEU A 67 8.68 3.65 0.04
CA LEU A 67 8.09 3.30 -1.25
C LEU A 67 7.72 1.81 -1.31
N LYS A 68 8.36 0.96 -0.51
CA LYS A 68 8.15 -0.50 -0.57
C LYS A 68 6.71 -0.90 -0.29
N CYS A 69 6.06 -0.31 0.72
CA CYS A 69 4.65 -0.59 1.02
C CYS A 69 3.74 -0.19 -0.14
N LYS A 70 3.99 0.97 -0.76
CA LYS A 70 3.22 1.45 -1.91
C LYS A 70 3.39 0.53 -3.13
N LEU A 71 4.61 0.07 -3.40
CA LEU A 71 4.90 -0.87 -4.49
C LEU A 71 4.30 -2.26 -4.23
N LEU A 72 4.38 -2.74 -2.99
CA LEU A 72 3.77 -4.02 -2.59
C LEU A 72 2.25 -3.99 -2.76
N SER A 73 1.58 -2.91 -2.32
CA SER A 73 0.12 -2.76 -2.53
C SER A 73 -0.26 -2.81 -4.01
N GLY A 74 0.58 -2.27 -4.90
CA GLY A 74 0.37 -2.36 -6.35
C GLY A 74 0.52 -3.76 -6.95
N THR A 75 1.03 -4.73 -6.19
CA THR A 75 1.12 -6.14 -6.64
C THR A 75 -0.14 -6.95 -6.36
N LEU A 76 -1.02 -6.46 -5.49
CA LEU A 76 -2.25 -7.15 -5.11
C LEU A 76 -3.33 -6.88 -6.17
N LYS A 77 -4.02 -7.92 -6.62
CA LYS A 77 -5.07 -7.82 -7.63
C LYS A 77 -6.40 -8.34 -7.10
N ASP A 78 -7.49 -7.70 -7.53
CA ASP A 78 -8.86 -8.02 -7.14
C ASP A 78 -9.07 -7.88 -5.62
N ALA A 79 -9.58 -8.91 -4.95
CA ALA A 79 -9.83 -8.92 -3.50
C ALA A 79 -8.65 -9.50 -2.68
N ALA A 80 -7.49 -9.69 -3.30
CA ALA A 80 -6.27 -10.16 -2.63
C ALA A 80 -5.64 -9.11 -1.70
#